data_AF-X1MZF2-F1
#
_entry.id   AF-X1MZF2-F1
#
_cell.length_a   1.000
_cell.length_b   1.000
_cell.length_c   1.000
_cell.angle_alpha   90.00
_cell.angle_beta   90.00
_cell.angle_gamma   90.00
#
_symmetry.space_group_name_H-M   'P 1'
#
loop_
_entity.id
_entity.type
_entity.pdbx_description
1 polymer ?
#
loop_
_entity_poly.entity_id
_entity_poly.type
_entity_poly.pdbx_seq_one_letter_code
_entity_poly.pdbx_strand_id
1 'polypeptide(L)' 'ESYFILDFLKEYGVYPICNNKSGFEIKKHDVPVTLDIEWEYFSKERK' A
#
# COMPACT_ATOMS: atom_id res chain seq x y z
N GLU A 1 1.34 10.56 0.62
CA GLU A 1 0.56 9.64 1.49
C GLU A 1 -0.02 8.42 0.76
N SER A 2 -0.40 8.51 -0.53
CA SER A 2 -0.97 7.35 -1.26
C SER A 2 0.03 6.24 -1.67
N TYR A 3 1.34 6.47 -1.59
CA TYR A 3 2.36 5.51 -2.04
C TYR A 3 2.33 4.18 -1.27
N PHE A 4 2.27 4.23 0.06
CA PHE A 4 2.18 3.02 0.89
C PHE A 4 0.95 2.17 0.55
N ILE A 5 -0.20 2.82 0.33
CA ILE A 5 -1.46 2.11 0.02
C ILE A 5 -1.36 1.38 -1.32
N LEU A 6 -0.70 1.98 -2.31
CA LEU A 6 -0.48 1.38 -3.62
C LEU A 6 0.55 0.25 -3.56
N ASP A 7 1.64 0.43 -2.82
CA ASP A 7 2.64 -0.63 -2.62
C ASP A 7 2.04 -1.81 -1.85
N PHE A 8 1.18 -1.56 -0.86
CA PHE A 8 0.46 -2.61 -0.13
C PHE A 8 -0.50 -3.37 -1.04
N LEU A 9 -1.27 -2.67 -1.90
CA LEU A 9 -2.11 -3.31 -2.91
C LEU A 9 -1.29 -4.17 -3.87
N LYS A 10 -0.11 -3.68 -4.28
CA LYS A 10 0.79 -4.40 -5.17
C LYS A 10 1.34 -5.68 -4.53
N GLU A 11 1.71 -5.62 -3.26
CA GLU A 11 2.29 -6.76 -2.52
C GLU A 11 1.22 -7.80 -2.12
N TYR A 12 0.07 -7.36 -1.61
CA TYR A 12 -0.95 -8.25 -1.02
C TYR A 12 -2.21 -8.43 -1.88
N GLY A 13 -2.39 -7.67 -2.96
CA GLY A 13 -3.56 -7.73 -3.85
C GLY A 13 -4.85 -7.15 -3.25
N VAL A 14 -4.77 -6.56 -2.06
CA VAL A 14 -5.91 -6.01 -1.31
C VAL A 14 -5.52 -4.66 -0.71
N TYR A 15 -6.46 -3.72 -0.65
CA TYR A 15 -6.25 -2.48 0.09
C TYR A 15 -6.27 -2.75 1.61
N PRO A 16 -5.34 -2.16 2.38
CA PRO A 16 -5.38 -2.29 3.84
C PRO A 16 -6.55 -1.51 4.49
N ILE A 17 -7.32 -0.76 3.69
CA ILE A 17 -8.47 0.05 4.12
C ILE A 17 -9.78 -0.52 3.58
N CYS A 18 -10.78 -0.68 4.45
CA CYS A 18 -12.03 -1.38 4.14
C CYS A 18 -13.08 -0.55 3.36
N ASN A 19 -12.72 0.58 2.76
CA ASN A 19 -13.67 1.47 2.08
C ASN A 19 -13.52 1.50 0.54
N ASN A 20 -12.61 0.69 -0.03
CA ASN A 20 -12.25 0.67 -1.46
C ASN A 20 -11.98 2.07 -2.07
N LYS A 21 -11.64 3.05 -1.24
CA LYS A 21 -11.41 4.44 -1.64
C LYS A 21 -10.24 4.99 -0.85
N SER A 22 -9.08 5.15 -1.48
CA SER A 22 -8.18 6.20 -1.05
C SER A 22 -8.95 7.49 -1.26
N GLY A 23 -9.36 8.23 -0.22
CA GLY A 23 -10.04 9.53 -0.36
C GLY A 23 -9.21 10.61 -1.07
N PHE A 24 -8.09 10.21 -1.65
CA PHE A 24 -7.12 11.00 -2.38
C PHE A 24 -7.12 10.58 -3.84
N GLU A 25 -7.11 11.58 -4.71
CA GLU A 25 -6.81 11.39 -6.12
C GLU A 25 -5.41 10.78 -6.22
N ILE A 26 -5.31 9.59 -6.80
CA ILE A 26 -4.01 8.95 -7.05
C ILE A 26 -3.30 9.78 -8.11
N LYS A 27 -2.55 10.79 -7.65
CA LYS A 27 -1.58 11.46 -8.50
C LYS A 27 -0.59 10.38 -8.90
N LYS A 28 -0.56 10.07 -10.20
CA LYS A 28 0.38 9.10 -10.80
C LYS A 28 1.78 9.41 -10.30
N HIS A 29 2.60 8.36 -10.19
CA HIS A 29 4.00 8.43 -9.75
C HIS A 29 4.85 9.26 -10.72
N ASP A 30 4.65 10.57 -10.75
CA ASP A 30 5.49 11.50 -11.50
C ASP A 30 6.87 11.63 -10.84
N VAL A 31 7.02 11.12 -9.61
CA VAL A 31 8.28 10.95 -8.90
C VAL A 31 8.50 9.47 -8.63
N PRO A 32 9.64 8.88 -9.04
CA PRO A 32 10.01 7.52 -8.67
C PRO A 32 10.33 7.47 -7.18
N VAL A 33 9.32 7.14 -6.37
CA VAL A 33 9.48 6.93 -4.94
C VAL A 33 9.59 5.43 -4.70
N THR A 34 10.72 5.00 -4.15
CA THR A 34 10.90 3.63 -3.66
C THR A 34 10.78 3.69 -2.14
N LEU A 35 9.75 3.03 -1.60
CA LEU A 35 9.61 2.87 -0.15
C LEU A 35 10.34 1.61 0.28
N ASP A 36 11.18 1.73 1.31
CA ASP A 36 11.75 0.57 2.00
C ASP A 36 10.78 0.14 3.10
N ILE A 37 10.12 -1.00 2.91
CA ILE A 37 9.04 -1.48 3.77
C ILE A 37 9.37 -2.89 4.25
N GLU A 38 9.41 -3.09 5.56
CA GLU A 38 9.56 -4.40 6.20
C GLU A 38 8.25 -5.21 6.11
N TRP A 39 7.99 -5.80 4.94
CA TRP A 39 6.77 -6.57 4.68
C TRP A 39 6.57 -7.78 5.60
N GLU A 40 7.64 -8.30 6.20
CA GLU A 40 7.59 -9.40 7.17
C GLU A 40 6.73 -9.08 8.41
N TYR A 41 6.55 -7.81 8.74
CA TYR A 41 5.63 -7.40 9.80
C TYR A 41 4.18 -7.84 9.52
N PHE A 42 3.77 -7.82 8.25
CA PHE A 42 2.41 -8.13 7.80
C PHE A 42 2.24 -9.60 7.35
N SER A 43 3.34 -10.35 7.15
CA SER A 43 3.31 -11.73 6.67
C SER A 43 2.93 -12.76 7.73
N LYS A 44 2.92 -12.38 9.02
CA LYS A 44 2.56 -13.31 10.09
C LYS A 44 1.07 -13.57 10.10
N GLU A 45 0.68 -14.76 9.65
CA GLU A 45 -0.62 -15.35 9.95
C GLU A 45 -0.85 -15.25 11.46
N ARG A 46 -1.89 -14.50 11.84
CA ARG A 46 -2.38 -14.46 13.23
C ARG A 46 -2.73 -15.89 13.63
N LYS A 47 -1.93 -16.49 14.51
CA LYS A 47 -2.39 -17.58 15.37
C LYS A 47 -3.52 -17.10 16.27
#